data_AF-A0A966S4T0-F1
#
_entry.id   AF-A0A966S4T0-F1
#
_cell.length_a   1.000
_cell.length_b   1.000
_cell.length_c   1.000
_cell.angle_alpha   90.00
_cell.angle_beta   90.00
_cell.angle_gamma   90.00
#
_symmetry.space_group_name_H-M   'P 1'
#
loop_
_entity.id
_entity.type
_entity.pdbx_description
1 polymer ?
#
loop_
_entity_poly.entity_id
_entity_poly.type
_entity_poly.pdbx_seq_one_letter_code
_entity_poly.pdbx_strand_id
1 'polypeptide(L)'
;MKKDIHPKYEFVVFEDSGANYRCDVLDKKPSRGHSVSHSNIKSKRSWRVNTHKRRFWLPSEKRWVTLFVSAKGIRTIDKRGIESVVAEMRRKGKKV
;
A
#
# COMPACT_ATOMS: atom_id res chain seq x y z
N MET A 1 -4.00 -37.45 -1.28
CA MET A 1 -2.69 -37.31 -0.60
C MET A 1 -1.86 -36.28 -1.38
N LYS A 2 -2.16 -34.99 -1.17
CA LYS A 2 -1.43 -33.88 -1.81
C LYS A 2 -0.34 -33.44 -0.83
N LYS A 3 0.89 -33.46 -1.32
CA LYS A 3 2.13 -33.30 -0.58
C LYS A 3 2.13 -31.99 0.21
N ASP A 4 2.48 -32.12 1.48
CA ASP A 4 2.87 -31.03 2.37
C ASP A 4 4.00 -30.22 1.71
N ILE A 5 3.69 -28.97 1.36
CA ILE A 5 4.69 -28.00 0.93
C ILE A 5 5.08 -27.21 2.19
N HIS A 6 6.33 -27.40 2.63
CA HIS A 6 6.87 -26.84 3.85
C HIS A 6 6.95 -25.29 3.83
N PRO A 7 6.61 -24.60 4.93
CA PRO A 7 6.47 -23.14 4.95
C PRO A 7 7.72 -22.48 5.54
N LYS A 8 8.67 -21.97 4.72
CA LYS A 8 9.77 -21.15 5.27
C LYS A 8 10.22 -19.94 4.44
N TYR A 9 9.71 -19.69 3.25
CA TYR A 9 10.10 -18.50 2.46
C TYR A 9 9.08 -18.19 1.37
N GLU A 10 7.80 -18.11 1.74
CA GLU A 10 6.81 -17.56 0.81
C GLU A 10 7.03 -16.04 0.76
N PHE A 11 7.81 -15.60 -0.24
CA PHE A 11 7.70 -14.24 -0.73
C PHE A 11 6.23 -14.03 -1.03
N VAL A 12 5.53 -13.33 -0.14
CA VAL A 12 4.16 -12.87 -0.40
C VAL A 12 4.29 -11.79 -1.46
N VAL A 13 4.52 -12.22 -2.70
CA VAL A 13 4.18 -11.48 -3.89
C VAL A 13 2.66 -11.51 -3.87
N PHE A 14 2.05 -10.44 -3.39
CA PHE A 14 0.70 -10.13 -3.83
C PHE A 14 0.79 -9.95 -5.34
N GLU A 15 0.42 -11.00 -6.08
CA GLU A 15 -0.13 -10.81 -7.41
C GLU A 15 -1.31 -9.87 -7.25
N ASP A 16 -1.14 -8.63 -7.71
CA ASP A 16 -2.23 -7.80 -8.19
C ASP A 16 -1.68 -6.89 -9.28
N SER A 17 -2.05 -7.28 -10.49
CA SER A 17 -1.86 -6.60 -11.77
C SER A 17 -2.50 -5.20 -11.74
N GLY A 18 -1.66 -4.16 -11.67
CA GLY A 18 -2.09 -2.78 -11.96
C GLY A 18 -1.39 -1.71 -11.14
N ALA A 19 -1.28 -0.50 -11.72
CA ALA A 19 -0.78 0.67 -11.02
C ALA A 19 -1.65 0.97 -9.77
N ASN A 20 -1.10 0.71 -8.58
CA ASN A 20 -1.83 0.81 -7.33
C ASN A 20 -1.90 2.27 -6.86
N TYR A 21 -3.04 2.93 -7.07
CA TYR A 21 -3.31 4.30 -6.59
C TYR A 21 -3.76 4.36 -5.13
N ARG A 22 -3.56 3.28 -4.36
CA ARG A 22 -3.93 3.15 -2.94
C ARG A 22 -2.66 3.12 -2.08
N CYS A 23 -2.68 3.81 -0.94
CA CYS A 23 -1.58 3.77 0.02
C CYS A 23 -1.83 2.69 1.07
N ASP A 24 -0.91 1.74 1.22
CA ASP A 24 -1.08 0.60 2.13
C ASP A 24 -1.05 0.99 3.61
N VAL A 25 -0.25 2.00 3.95
CA VAL A 25 -0.07 2.45 5.34
C VAL A 25 -1.26 3.27 5.83
N LEU A 26 -1.74 4.21 5.00
CA LEU A 26 -2.74 5.20 5.40
C LEU A 26 -4.15 4.92 4.85
N ASP A 27 -4.33 3.83 4.11
CA ASP A 27 -5.60 3.47 3.45
C ASP A 27 -6.18 4.55 2.53
N LYS A 28 -5.35 5.50 2.08
CA LYS A 28 -5.77 6.54 1.16
C LYS A 28 -6.14 5.92 -0.18
N LYS A 29 -7.36 6.20 -0.64
CA LYS A 29 -7.90 5.78 -1.93
C LYS A 29 -8.02 6.97 -2.86
N PRO A 30 -8.03 6.76 -4.19
CA PRO A 30 -8.34 7.81 -5.15
C PRO A 30 -9.72 8.39 -4.87
N SER A 31 -9.86 9.71 -4.95
CA SER A 31 -11.17 10.36 -4.91
C SER A 31 -11.69 10.55 -6.33
N ARG A 32 -13.02 10.51 -6.49
CA ARG A 32 -13.72 10.76 -7.76
C ARG A 32 -14.48 12.06 -7.68
N GLY A 33 -14.66 12.73 -8.81
CA GLY A 33 -15.48 13.93 -8.93
C GLY A 33 -15.45 14.50 -10.34
N HIS A 34 -15.68 15.80 -10.47
CA HIS A 34 -15.81 16.46 -11.76
C HIS A 34 -14.73 17.50 -12.01
N SER A 35 -14.30 17.62 -13.26
CA SER A 35 -13.68 18.84 -13.77
C SER A 35 -14.81 19.73 -14.27
N VAL A 36 -14.83 20.99 -13.84
CA VAL A 36 -15.87 21.96 -14.20
C VAL A 36 -15.24 23.00 -15.10
N SER A 37 -15.78 23.22 -16.30
CA SER A 37 -15.33 24.29 -17.19
C SER A 37 -15.90 25.64 -16.78
N HIS A 38 -15.41 26.73 -17.38
CA HIS A 38 -15.96 28.08 -17.18
C HIS A 38 -17.47 28.15 -17.51
N SER A 39 -17.91 27.39 -18.51
CA SER A 39 -19.33 27.24 -18.88
C SER A 39 -20.10 26.23 -18.01
N ASN A 40 -19.54 25.80 -16.87
CA ASN A 40 -20.11 24.81 -15.96
C ASN A 40 -20.36 23.41 -16.55
N ILE A 41 -19.70 23.06 -17.65
CA ILE A 41 -19.76 21.70 -18.20
C ILE A 41 -18.95 20.77 -17.29
N LYS A 42 -19.58 19.70 -16.80
CA LYS A 42 -18.98 18.76 -15.85
C LYS A 42 -18.49 17.51 -16.57
N SER A 43 -17.18 17.26 -16.55
CA SER A 43 -16.57 16.01 -17.02
C SER A 43 -16.08 15.16 -15.85
N LYS A 44 -16.18 13.83 -15.93
CA LYS A 44 -15.75 12.93 -14.84
C LYS A 44 -14.22 12.90 -14.75
N ARG A 45 -13.65 13.03 -13.55
CA ARG A 45 -12.22 12.86 -13.28
C ARG A 45 -11.97 12.07 -11.99
N SER A 46 -10.72 11.63 -11.83
CA SER A 46 -10.23 11.02 -10.59
C SER A 46 -8.97 11.73 -10.10
N TRP A 47 -8.86 11.94 -8.79
CA TRP A 47 -7.63 12.37 -8.13
C TRP A 47 -6.96 11.13 -7.54
N ARG A 48 -5.92 10.67 -8.22
CA ARG A 48 -5.11 9.53 -7.80
C ARG A 48 -4.22 9.94 -6.62
N VAL A 49 -3.97 9.03 -5.69
CA VAL A 49 -2.97 9.24 -4.65
C VAL A 49 -1.59 9.09 -5.28
N ASN A 50 -0.66 9.99 -4.96
CA ASN A 50 0.73 9.86 -5.39
C ASN A 50 1.42 8.74 -4.59
N THR A 51 1.32 7.52 -5.08
CA THR A 51 1.86 6.30 -4.46
C THR A 51 3.04 5.77 -5.26
N HIS A 52 4.08 5.36 -4.55
CA HIS A 52 5.27 4.77 -5.14
C HIS A 52 5.56 3.41 -4.50
N LYS A 53 6.06 2.48 -5.30
CA LYS A 53 6.55 1.20 -4.82
C LYS A 53 7.89 1.42 -4.10
N ARG A 54 7.96 1.09 -2.81
CA ARG A 54 9.18 1.19 -2.00
C ARG A 54 9.38 -0.04 -1.12
N ARG A 55 10.65 -0.34 -0.83
CA ARG A 55 11.06 -1.44 0.03
C ARG A 55 11.48 -0.90 1.38
N PHE A 56 11.06 -1.59 2.44
CA PHE A 56 11.44 -1.29 3.82
C PHE A 56 12.06 -2.54 4.45
N TRP A 57 13.13 -2.36 5.21
CA TRP A 57 13.73 -3.44 5.98
C TRP A 57 12.93 -3.64 7.27
N LEU A 58 12.55 -4.88 7.56
CA LEU A 58 11.87 -5.25 8.81
C LEU A 58 12.84 -6.04 9.70
N PRO A 59 13.39 -5.41 10.76
CA PRO A 59 14.42 -6.04 11.60
C PRO A 59 13.92 -7.32 12.29
N SER A 60 12.72 -7.28 12.86
CA SER A 60 12.10 -8.42 13.56
C SER A 60 12.06 -9.72 12.73
N GLU A 61 11.79 -9.63 11.43
CA GLU A 61 11.65 -10.79 10.54
C GLU A 61 12.86 -10.96 9.61
N LYS A 62 13.87 -10.07 9.71
CA LYS A 62 15.07 -10.03 8.86
C LYS A 62 14.73 -10.12 7.36
N ARG A 63 13.68 -9.43 6.92
CA ARG A 63 13.23 -9.43 5.52
C ARG A 63 12.90 -8.04 5.00
N TRP A 64 12.91 -7.92 3.68
CA TRP A 64 12.40 -6.73 2.99
C TRP A 64 10.91 -6.86 2.72
N VAL A 65 10.16 -5.83 3.08
CA VAL A 65 8.73 -5.69 2.76
C VAL A 65 8.58 -4.66 1.65
N THR A 66 7.85 -4.99 0.59
CA THR A 66 7.55 -4.05 -0.49
C THR A 66 6.14 -3.51 -0.29
N LEU A 67 6.00 -2.17 -0.27
CA LEU A 67 4.73 -1.48 -0.05
C LEU A 67 4.51 -0.39 -1.11
N PHE A 68 3.25 -0.13 -1.44
CA PHE A 68 2.83 1.08 -2.16
C PHE A 68 2.56 2.20 -1.16
N VAL A 69 3.47 3.16 -1.10
CA VAL A 69 3.47 4.19 -0.07
C VAL A 69 3.40 5.58 -0.70
N SER A 70 2.55 6.43 -0.15
CA SER A 70 2.51 7.85 -0.48
C SER A 70 3.55 8.63 0.32
N ALA A 71 3.89 9.86 -0.09
CA ALA A 71 4.84 10.70 0.66
C ALA A 71 4.46 10.87 2.14
N LYS A 72 3.15 11.00 2.46
CA LYS A 72 2.67 11.05 3.85
C LYS A 72 2.83 9.71 4.57
N GLY A 73 2.70 8.60 3.85
CA GLY A 73 2.91 7.26 4.39
C GLY A 73 4.37 7.05 4.80
N ILE A 74 5.32 7.51 3.98
CA ILE A 74 6.76 7.46 4.29
C ILE A 74 7.04 8.23 5.58
N ARG A 75 6.57 9.48 5.68
CA ARG A 75 6.71 10.29 6.91
C ARG A 75 6.10 9.63 8.15
N THR A 76 5.05 8.84 7.98
CA THR A 76 4.40 8.13 9.09
C THR A 76 5.25 6.93 9.54
N ILE A 77 5.84 6.20 8.60
CA ILE A 77 6.80 5.13 8.88
C ILE A 77 8.02 5.70 9.62
N ASP A 78 8.58 6.80 9.13
CA ASP A 78 9.75 7.42 9.74
C ASP A 78 9.47 7.89 11.18
N LYS A 79 8.25 8.40 11.44
CA LYS A 79 7.86 8.88 12.78
C LYS A 79 7.53 7.76 13.77
N ARG A 80 6.85 6.69 13.34
CA ARG A 80 6.34 5.63 14.22
C ARG A 80 7.23 4.38 14.25
N GLY A 81 8.14 4.25 13.30
CA GLY A 81 8.88 3.03 13.01
C GLY A 81 8.07 2.05 12.15
N ILE A 82 8.79 1.27 11.34
CA ILE A 82 8.19 0.29 10.42
C ILE A 82 7.48 -0.86 11.17
N GLU A 83 7.99 -1.30 12.31
CA GLU A 83 7.45 -2.43 13.05
C GLU A 83 6.07 -2.15 13.62
N SER A 84 5.88 -0.95 14.21
CA SER A 84 4.59 -0.50 14.73
C SER A 84 3.54 -0.43 13.61
N VAL A 85 3.94 0.11 12.46
CA VAL A 85 3.06 0.24 11.29
C VAL A 85 2.67 -1.13 10.73
N VAL A 86 3.61 -2.06 10.60
CA VAL A 86 3.33 -3.43 10.12
C VAL A 86 2.41 -4.17 11.09
N ALA A 87 2.63 -4.04 12.40
CA ALA A 87 1.74 -4.62 13.40
C ALA A 87 0.30 -4.06 13.31
N GLU A 88 0.15 -2.75 13.13
CA GLU A 88 -1.16 -2.11 12.90
C GLU A 88 -1.82 -2.61 11.61
N MET A 89 -1.05 -2.76 10.52
CA MET A 89 -1.55 -3.28 9.24
C MET A 89 -2.03 -4.73 9.36
N ARG A 90 -1.30 -5.58 10.08
CA ARG A 90 -1.71 -6.97 10.34
C ARG A 90 -2.99 -7.05 11.17
N ARG A 91 -3.15 -6.18 12.16
CA ARG A 91 -4.39 -6.07 12.94
C ARG A 91 -5.59 -5.69 12.07
N LYS A 92 -5.37 -4.87 11.04
CA LYS A 92 -6.38 -4.50 10.03
C LYS A 92 -6.64 -5.61 9.00
N GLY A 93 -6.02 -6.78 9.13
CA GLY A 93 -6.21 -7.92 8.23
C GLY A 93 -5.50 -7.78 6.88
N LYS A 94 -4.58 -6.81 6.73
CA LYS A 94 -3.74 -6.73 5.53
C LYS A 94 -2.64 -7.77 5.65
N LYS A 95 -2.44 -8.59 4.62
CA LYS A 95 -1.27 -9.49 4.59
C LYS A 95 -0.04 -8.66 4.18
N VAL A 96 1.07 -8.83 4.90
CA VAL A 96 2.32 -8.04 4.79
C VAL A 96 3.51 -8.96 5.01
#